data_AF-A0A1G1J492-F1
#
_entry.id   AF-A0A1G1J492-F1
#
_cell.length_a   1.000
_cell.length_b   1.000
_cell.length_c   1.000
_cell.angle_alpha   90.00
_cell.angle_beta   90.00
_cell.angle_gamma   90.00
#
_symmetry.space_group_name_H-M   'P 1'
#
loop_
_entity.id
_entity.type
_entity.pdbx_description
1 polymer ?
#
loop_
_entity_poly.entity_id
_entity_poly.type
_entity_poly.pdbx_seq_one_letter_code
_entity_poly.pdbx_strand_id
1 'polypeptide(L)'
;MPLSETKDFAYQINDVTFFTVPKPFEGGISIIQRNAIRSWIELGAEIILCGDEPGVKETASEYRIKHIRNIDRNEYGTPFLNSVFEKAKEASDRKLLCYVNSDIIFLDDFTKALKCVGLKRFLMTGLRLNIFLKEPVDFSFPKWGERLKEFAVGNGKFYEWKGIDYFLFTRDEALCKIPPFVVGRPPWDNWYIYNARLHKIPVIDCTGFVTAIHQDHDYRHVPKREEGTNWEGPEADYNRGLCKGYIALSIEDVDYLLSGTGALKKVMDRKRQSACFLKIGLSFRRTEKLKALSYYFKSLFYRPNLSAIKAILKLFLPGYYKKRNW
;
A
#
# COMPACT_ATOMS: atom_id res chain seq x y z
N MET A 1 29.23 5.82 -15.11
CA MET A 1 29.67 6.67 -14.00
C MET A 1 28.86 6.27 -12.77
N PRO A 2 29.50 5.97 -11.62
CA PRO A 2 28.77 5.57 -10.42
C PRO A 2 28.06 6.80 -9.85
N LEU A 3 26.77 6.68 -9.57
CA LEU A 3 25.98 7.65 -8.81
C LEU A 3 26.41 7.56 -7.35
N SER A 4 27.55 8.15 -7.03
CA SER A 4 27.96 8.47 -5.66
C SER A 4 27.88 9.97 -5.48
N GLU A 5 26.69 10.55 -5.46
CA GLU A 5 26.48 11.94 -5.04
C GLU A 5 24.98 12.23 -4.82
N THR A 6 24.70 12.87 -3.68
CA THR A 6 23.42 13.41 -3.17
C THR A 6 22.48 12.44 -2.42
N LYS A 7 22.83 12.07 -1.18
CA LYS A 7 21.83 11.80 -0.11
C LYS A 7 21.46 13.13 0.57
N ASP A 8 21.11 14.15 -0.21
CA ASP A 8 20.86 15.49 0.35
C ASP A 8 19.51 15.59 1.08
N PHE A 9 18.65 14.56 0.93
CA PHE A 9 17.31 14.50 1.52
C PHE A 9 17.13 13.18 2.27
N ALA A 10 17.35 13.22 3.58
CA ALA A 10 17.01 12.14 4.48
C ALA A 10 15.75 12.53 5.27
N TYR A 11 14.61 11.94 4.90
CA TYR A 11 13.35 12.16 5.63
C TYR A 11 13.30 11.29 6.88
N GLN A 12 12.66 11.82 7.92
CA GLN A 12 12.35 11.10 9.15
C GLN A 12 10.84 10.88 9.25
N ILE A 13 10.41 9.98 10.13
CA ILE A 13 8.98 9.73 10.35
C ILE A 13 8.23 10.98 10.83
N ASN A 14 8.90 11.86 11.57
CA ASN A 14 8.35 13.16 12.01
C ASN A 14 8.16 14.15 10.86
N ASP A 15 8.62 13.85 9.64
CA ASP A 15 8.33 14.62 8.43
C ASP A 15 7.06 14.13 7.72
N VAL A 16 6.38 13.10 8.23
CA VAL A 16 5.25 12.43 7.58
C VAL A 16 3.94 12.69 8.31
N THR A 17 2.90 12.98 7.54
CA THR A 17 1.50 12.84 7.96
C THR A 17 0.84 11.68 7.24
N PHE A 18 0.36 10.70 7.99
CA PHE A 18 -0.61 9.73 7.48
C PHE A 18 -2.00 10.34 7.51
N PHE A 19 -2.72 10.23 6.41
CA PHE A 19 -4.14 10.58 6.38
C PHE A 19 -4.92 9.45 5.70
N THR A 20 -6.12 9.22 6.22
CA THR A 20 -6.94 8.06 5.83
C THR A 20 -8.42 8.38 5.96
N VAL A 21 -9.25 7.59 5.29
CA VAL A 21 -10.71 7.65 5.37
C VAL A 21 -11.20 6.32 5.96
N PRO A 22 -11.38 6.23 7.29
CA PRO A 22 -11.80 4.99 7.91
C PRO A 22 -13.24 4.61 7.53
N LYS A 23 -13.50 3.31 7.48
CA LYS A 23 -14.84 2.72 7.58
C LYS A 23 -15.38 2.89 9.02
N PRO A 24 -16.68 2.65 9.25
CA PRO A 24 -17.24 2.59 10.61
C PRO A 24 -16.44 1.65 11.51
N PHE A 25 -16.14 2.07 12.75
CA PHE A 25 -15.38 1.30 13.73
C PHE A 25 -16.26 0.26 14.44
N GLU A 26 -16.78 -0.70 13.68
CA GLU A 26 -17.70 -1.73 14.16
C GLU A 26 -17.14 -3.13 13.94
N GLY A 27 -17.44 -4.05 14.88
CA GLY A 27 -17.01 -5.45 14.80
C GLY A 27 -15.53 -5.64 14.49
N GLY A 28 -15.21 -6.56 13.58
CA GLY A 28 -13.84 -6.85 13.18
C GLY A 28 -13.13 -5.70 12.45
N ILE A 29 -13.87 -4.79 11.80
CA ILE A 29 -13.29 -3.60 11.15
C ILE A 29 -12.68 -2.67 12.21
N SER A 30 -13.32 -2.54 13.37
CA SER A 30 -12.77 -1.76 14.49
C SER A 30 -11.37 -2.23 14.90
N ILE A 31 -11.17 -3.55 15.03
CA ILE A 31 -9.87 -4.15 15.39
C ILE A 31 -8.83 -3.86 14.31
N ILE A 32 -9.18 -4.09 13.05
CA ILE A 32 -8.29 -3.87 11.90
C ILE A 32 -7.82 -2.41 11.85
N GLN A 33 -8.74 -1.46 11.95
CA GLN A 33 -8.42 -0.05 11.87
C GLN A 33 -7.60 0.44 13.06
N ARG A 34 -7.90 -0.07 14.26
CA ARG A 34 -7.13 0.24 15.46
C ARG A 34 -5.72 -0.31 15.38
N ASN A 35 -5.52 -1.53 14.86
CA ASN A 35 -4.17 -2.07 14.65
C ASN A 35 -3.35 -1.21 13.67
N ALA A 36 -3.94 -0.79 12.55
CA ALA A 36 -3.27 0.08 11.58
C ALA A 36 -2.88 1.42 12.22
N ILE A 37 -3.85 2.13 12.81
CA ILE A 37 -3.64 3.43 13.45
C ILE A 37 -2.61 3.34 14.58
N ARG A 38 -2.71 2.34 15.45
CA ARG A 38 -1.74 2.11 16.53
C ARG A 38 -0.33 1.88 15.98
N SER A 39 -0.17 1.11 14.90
CA SER A 39 1.15 0.91 14.28
C SER A 39 1.77 2.23 13.82
N TRP A 40 0.96 3.15 13.29
CA TRP A 40 1.43 4.46 12.85
C TRP A 40 1.81 5.37 14.02
N ILE A 41 1.08 5.29 15.14
CA ILE A 41 1.40 5.98 16.40
C ILE A 41 2.76 5.49 16.93
N GLU A 42 2.97 4.17 16.98
CA GLU A 42 4.24 3.60 17.46
C GLU A 42 5.44 4.00 16.59
N LEU A 43 5.22 4.29 15.30
CA LEU A 43 6.26 4.85 14.43
C LEU A 43 6.55 6.33 14.74
N GLY A 44 5.65 7.06 15.39
CA GLY A 44 5.78 8.48 15.70
C GLY A 44 5.31 9.42 14.58
N ALA A 45 4.50 8.94 13.64
CA ALA A 45 3.96 9.78 12.58
C ALA A 45 2.84 10.70 13.08
N GLU A 46 2.65 11.83 12.39
CA GLU A 46 1.40 12.58 12.53
C GLU A 46 0.29 11.81 11.80
N ILE A 47 -0.92 11.79 12.38
CA ILE A 47 -2.07 11.09 11.81
C ILE A 47 -3.25 12.05 11.69
N ILE A 48 -4.01 11.91 10.61
CA ILE A 48 -5.28 12.59 10.38
C ILE A 48 -6.32 11.54 9.99
N LEU A 49 -7.42 11.47 10.74
CA LEU A 49 -8.61 10.71 10.34
C LEU A 49 -9.58 11.65 9.62
N CYS A 50 -10.00 11.29 8.41
CA CYS A 50 -10.91 12.08 7.59
C CYS A 50 -12.28 11.41 7.49
N GLY A 51 -13.35 12.21 7.61
CA GLY A 51 -14.74 11.77 7.53
C GLY A 51 -15.41 11.63 8.90
N ASP A 52 -16.70 11.31 8.88
CA ASP A 52 -17.58 11.27 10.06
C ASP A 52 -18.27 9.90 10.22
N GLU A 53 -17.65 8.83 9.73
CA GLU A 53 -18.17 7.48 9.96
C GLU A 53 -18.22 7.14 11.48
N PRO A 54 -19.18 6.30 11.92
CA PRO A 54 -19.30 5.91 13.33
C PRO A 54 -17.98 5.46 13.95
N GLY A 55 -17.64 6.02 15.11
CA GLY A 55 -16.43 5.69 15.87
C GLY A 55 -15.15 6.43 15.45
N VAL A 56 -15.16 7.19 14.34
CA VAL A 56 -13.98 7.97 13.90
C VAL A 56 -13.63 9.04 14.94
N LYS A 57 -14.62 9.81 15.40
CA LYS A 57 -14.44 10.90 16.37
C LYS A 57 -13.92 10.37 17.70
N GLU A 58 -14.52 9.29 18.19
CA GLU A 58 -14.19 8.65 19.46
C GLU A 58 -12.76 8.11 19.41
N THR A 59 -12.39 7.42 18.33
CA THR A 59 -11.04 6.88 18.14
C THR A 59 -10.00 8.00 17.99
N ALA A 60 -10.31 9.07 17.26
CA ALA A 60 -9.43 10.22 17.15
C ALA A 60 -9.18 10.88 18.52
N SER A 61 -10.23 11.06 19.32
CA SER A 61 -10.12 11.61 20.67
C SER A 61 -9.32 10.71 21.61
N GLU A 62 -9.58 9.39 21.58
CA GLU A 62 -8.90 8.39 22.39
C GLU A 62 -7.37 8.42 22.16
N TYR A 63 -6.96 8.48 20.90
CA TYR A 63 -5.55 8.48 20.51
C TYR A 63 -4.93 9.87 20.36
N ARG A 64 -5.68 10.94 20.65
CA ARG A 64 -5.25 12.34 20.48
C ARG A 64 -4.75 12.65 19.06
N ILE A 65 -5.47 12.12 18.07
CA ILE A 65 -5.20 12.25 16.65
C ILE A 65 -6.06 13.37 16.05
N LYS A 66 -5.56 14.05 15.01
CA LYS A 66 -6.33 15.08 14.29
C LYS A 66 -7.52 14.44 13.57
N HIS A 67 -8.68 15.10 13.62
CA HIS A 67 -9.91 14.66 12.96
C HIS A 67 -10.44 15.75 12.04
N ILE A 68 -10.63 15.43 10.75
CA ILE A 68 -11.26 16.30 9.76
C ILE A 68 -12.63 15.75 9.42
N ARG A 69 -13.67 16.52 9.74
CA ARG A 69 -15.08 16.10 9.63
C ARG A 69 -15.68 16.40 8.25
N ASN A 70 -15.52 17.65 7.83
CA ASN A 70 -16.19 18.24 6.68
C ASN A 70 -15.57 17.77 5.35
N ILE A 71 -15.69 16.49 5.02
CA ILE A 71 -15.29 15.92 3.73
C ILE A 71 -16.48 15.95 2.78
N ASP A 72 -16.28 16.45 1.57
CA ASP A 72 -17.32 16.45 0.54
C ASP A 72 -17.65 15.01 0.13
N ARG A 73 -18.95 14.76 -0.08
CA ARG A 73 -19.50 13.44 -0.37
C ARG A 73 -20.37 13.51 -1.63
N ASN A 74 -20.49 12.38 -2.31
CA ASN A 74 -21.44 12.24 -3.41
C ASN A 74 -22.88 12.08 -2.89
N GLU A 75 -23.83 11.90 -3.80
CA GLU A 75 -25.26 11.69 -3.51
C GLU A 75 -25.56 10.41 -2.70
N TYR A 76 -24.63 9.44 -2.66
CA TYR A 76 -24.72 8.24 -1.85
C TYR A 76 -24.10 8.40 -0.46
N GLY A 77 -23.53 9.56 -0.15
CA GLY A 77 -22.81 9.83 1.09
C GLY A 77 -21.37 9.31 1.10
N THR A 78 -20.82 8.83 -0.02
CA THR A 78 -19.44 8.34 -0.08
C THR A 78 -18.46 9.51 -0.26
N PRO A 79 -17.38 9.59 0.55
CA PRO A 79 -16.39 10.68 0.46
C PRO A 79 -15.65 10.79 -0.87
N PHE A 80 -15.34 12.01 -1.29
CA PHE A 80 -14.44 12.29 -2.42
C PHE A 80 -13.00 12.48 -1.98
N LEU A 81 -12.07 11.84 -2.69
CA LEU A 81 -10.64 11.88 -2.41
C LEU A 81 -10.01 13.26 -2.65
N ASN A 82 -10.50 14.06 -3.61
CA ASN A 82 -9.97 15.43 -3.78
C ASN A 82 -10.16 16.28 -2.52
N SER A 83 -11.35 16.22 -1.90
CA SER A 83 -11.68 16.92 -0.66
C SER A 83 -10.83 16.40 0.51
N VAL A 84 -10.60 15.09 0.59
CA VAL A 84 -9.71 14.46 1.57
C VAL A 84 -8.27 14.95 1.43
N PHE A 85 -7.72 14.96 0.21
CA PHE A 85 -6.34 15.36 -0.06
C PHE A 85 -6.11 16.85 0.21
N GLU A 86 -7.04 17.70 -0.21
CA GLU A 86 -7.00 19.14 0.03
C GLU A 86 -6.97 19.44 1.54
N LYS A 87 -7.94 18.91 2.29
CA LYS A 87 -8.04 19.19 3.73
C LYS A 87 -6.90 18.57 4.53
N ALA A 88 -6.43 17.38 4.14
CA ALA A 88 -5.26 16.77 4.78
C ALA A 88 -3.98 17.60 4.55
N LYS A 89 -3.82 18.17 3.34
CA LYS A 89 -2.72 19.09 3.05
C LYS A 89 -2.82 20.36 3.89
N GLU A 90 -4.00 20.96 4.00
CA GLU A 90 -4.21 22.18 4.80
C GLU A 90 -3.99 21.97 6.30
N ALA A 91 -4.36 20.80 6.83
CA ALA A 91 -4.29 20.49 8.26
C ALA A 91 -2.90 20.03 8.74
N SER A 92 -1.91 19.97 7.86
CA SER A 92 -0.55 19.51 8.18
C SER A 92 0.53 20.38 7.53
N ASP A 93 1.55 20.72 8.32
CA ASP A 93 2.77 21.39 7.86
C ASP A 93 3.93 20.40 7.61
N ARG A 94 3.68 19.09 7.70
CA ARG A 94 4.71 18.05 7.48
C ARG A 94 5.14 18.02 6.01
N LYS A 95 6.43 17.74 5.77
CA LYS A 95 7.06 17.77 4.44
C LYS A 95 6.51 16.72 3.49
N LEU A 96 6.05 15.59 4.05
CA LEU A 96 5.51 14.46 3.31
C LEU A 96 4.08 14.18 3.79
N LEU A 97 3.22 13.89 2.82
CA LEU A 97 1.87 13.40 3.04
C LEU A 97 1.79 11.95 2.60
N CYS A 98 1.03 11.14 3.31
CA CYS A 98 0.83 9.74 2.97
C CYS A 98 -0.65 9.38 3.08
N TYR A 99 -1.30 9.21 1.92
CA TYR A 99 -2.61 8.56 1.91
C TYR A 99 -2.38 7.08 2.15
N VAL A 100 -3.09 6.49 3.11
CA VAL A 100 -3.00 5.07 3.41
C VAL A 100 -4.38 4.53 3.80
N ASN A 101 -4.74 3.35 3.31
CA ASN A 101 -5.98 2.70 3.73
C ASN A 101 -5.91 2.29 5.21
N SER A 102 -7.03 2.39 5.91
CA SER A 102 -7.12 2.17 7.37
C SER A 102 -6.93 0.72 7.80
N ASP A 103 -6.64 -0.21 6.89
CA ASP A 103 -6.34 -1.62 7.16
C ASP A 103 -4.86 -1.97 6.95
N ILE A 104 -4.01 -1.00 6.63
CA ILE A 104 -2.57 -1.17 6.41
C ILE A 104 -1.75 -0.89 7.67
N ILE A 105 -1.05 -1.90 8.15
CA ILE A 105 -0.03 -1.78 9.21
C ILE A 105 1.33 -1.48 8.57
N PHE A 106 2.02 -0.48 9.12
CA PHE A 106 3.43 -0.21 8.83
C PHE A 106 4.33 -0.63 9.98
N LEU A 107 5.56 -1.01 9.63
CA LEU A 107 6.60 -1.41 10.56
C LEU A 107 7.81 -0.45 10.46
N ASP A 108 8.84 -0.72 11.25
CA ASP A 108 10.07 0.09 11.29
C ASP A 108 10.79 0.23 9.93
N ASP A 109 10.53 -0.69 8.99
CA ASP A 109 11.08 -0.66 7.66
C ASP A 109 10.49 0.43 6.78
N PHE A 110 9.28 0.92 7.08
CA PHE A 110 8.74 2.14 6.49
C PHE A 110 9.60 3.35 6.86
N THR A 111 9.90 3.54 8.15
CA THR A 111 10.76 4.65 8.63
C THR A 111 12.18 4.55 8.08
N LYS A 112 12.72 3.33 7.93
CA LYS A 112 14.03 3.11 7.30
C LYS A 112 14.00 3.46 5.80
N ALA A 113 12.90 3.20 5.11
CA ALA A 113 12.75 3.52 3.68
C ALA A 113 12.83 5.03 3.42
N LEU A 114 12.25 5.85 4.29
CA LEU A 114 12.31 7.33 4.22
C LEU A 114 13.74 7.86 4.09
N LYS A 115 14.69 7.21 4.78
CA LYS A 115 16.12 7.56 4.78
C LYS A 115 16.85 7.13 3.50
N CYS A 116 16.25 6.25 2.71
CA CYS A 116 16.82 5.70 1.49
C CYS A 116 16.36 6.42 0.22
N VAL A 117 15.25 7.17 0.27
CA VAL A 117 14.66 7.80 -0.92
C VAL A 117 15.62 8.81 -1.57
N GLY A 118 16.18 9.76 -0.82
CA GLY A 118 17.18 10.70 -1.35
C GLY A 118 16.67 11.66 -2.45
N LEU A 119 15.36 11.72 -2.71
CA LEU A 119 14.75 12.56 -3.75
C LEU A 119 13.98 13.74 -3.16
N LYS A 120 14.08 14.91 -3.80
CA LYS A 120 13.34 16.14 -3.43
C LYS A 120 11.84 16.08 -3.75
N ARG A 121 11.46 15.32 -4.78
CA ARG A 121 10.11 15.15 -5.29
C ARG A 121 9.94 13.70 -5.70
N PHE A 122 8.92 13.02 -5.20
CA PHE A 122 8.66 11.62 -5.50
C PHE A 122 7.23 11.21 -5.10
N LEU A 123 6.79 10.10 -5.68
CA LEU A 123 5.70 9.27 -5.20
C LEU A 123 6.28 7.91 -4.79
N MET A 124 6.13 7.54 -3.53
CA MET A 124 6.56 6.26 -2.97
C MET A 124 5.34 5.40 -2.66
N THR A 125 5.36 4.16 -3.14
CA THR A 125 4.28 3.20 -2.93
C THR A 125 4.82 1.76 -3.01
N GLY A 126 3.97 0.74 -2.92
CA GLY A 126 4.36 -0.66 -3.02
C GLY A 126 3.18 -1.59 -2.83
N LEU A 127 3.39 -2.88 -3.12
CA LEU A 127 2.37 -3.89 -2.90
C LEU A 127 2.16 -4.18 -1.41
N ARG A 128 0.92 -4.45 -1.06
CA ARG A 128 0.54 -5.00 0.24
C ARG A 128 0.79 -6.50 0.35
N LEU A 129 1.17 -6.92 1.56
CA LEU A 129 1.23 -8.30 1.99
C LEU A 129 0.00 -8.61 2.82
N ASN A 130 -0.92 -9.41 2.27
CA ASN A 130 -2.19 -9.73 2.90
C ASN A 130 -2.01 -10.82 3.94
N ILE A 131 -2.53 -10.58 5.14
CA ILE A 131 -2.58 -11.55 6.23
C ILE A 131 -3.97 -11.55 6.86
N PHE A 132 -4.34 -12.66 7.47
CA PHE A 132 -5.53 -12.72 8.31
C PHE A 132 -5.13 -12.52 9.78
N LEU A 133 -5.53 -11.39 10.37
CA LEU A 133 -5.41 -11.13 11.80
C LEU A 133 -6.79 -11.06 12.42
N LYS A 134 -7.06 -11.95 13.38
CA LYS A 134 -8.34 -11.98 14.10
C LYS A 134 -8.31 -11.13 15.37
N GLU A 135 -7.15 -11.10 16.03
CA GLU A 135 -6.98 -10.48 17.35
C GLU A 135 -6.23 -9.15 17.25
N PRO A 136 -6.42 -8.23 18.22
CA PRO A 136 -5.61 -7.03 18.32
C PRO A 136 -4.11 -7.34 18.40
N VAL A 137 -3.29 -6.49 17.79
CA VAL A 137 -1.84 -6.56 17.93
C VAL A 137 -1.46 -6.08 19.34
N ASP A 138 -0.65 -6.86 20.04
CA ASP A 138 -0.10 -6.49 21.34
C ASP A 138 1.07 -5.51 21.17
N PHE A 139 0.76 -4.22 21.17
CA PHE A 139 1.75 -3.14 21.10
C PHE A 139 2.56 -2.94 22.39
N SER A 140 2.14 -3.56 23.51
CA SER A 140 2.91 -3.51 24.76
C SER A 140 4.16 -4.38 24.71
N PHE A 141 4.18 -5.37 23.80
CA PHE A 141 5.34 -6.22 23.58
C PHE A 141 6.45 -5.43 22.86
N PRO A 142 7.67 -5.26 23.43
CA PRO A 142 8.71 -4.41 22.85
C PRO A 142 9.15 -4.79 21.43
N LYS A 143 8.94 -6.05 21.04
CA LYS A 143 9.28 -6.59 19.72
C LYS A 143 8.05 -6.91 18.87
N TRP A 144 6.92 -6.22 19.11
CA TRP A 144 5.66 -6.44 18.38
C TRP A 144 5.87 -6.39 16.86
N GLY A 145 6.67 -5.43 16.37
CA GLY A 145 6.94 -5.26 14.95
C GLY A 145 7.75 -6.40 14.35
N GLU A 146 8.80 -6.87 15.04
CA GLU A 146 9.59 -8.04 14.62
C GLU A 146 8.72 -9.29 14.55
N ARG A 147 7.94 -9.56 15.61
CA ARG A 147 7.03 -10.71 15.69
C ARG A 147 5.97 -10.67 14.59
N LEU A 148 5.37 -9.51 14.36
CA LEU A 148 4.35 -9.34 13.33
C LEU A 148 4.94 -9.48 11.92
N LYS A 149 6.16 -8.96 11.69
CA LYS A 149 6.88 -9.14 10.42
C LYS A 149 7.15 -10.60 10.12
N GLU A 150 7.66 -11.35 11.10
CA GLU A 150 7.91 -12.78 10.95
C GLU A 150 6.62 -13.54 10.64
N PHE A 151 5.54 -13.25 11.38
CA PHE A 151 4.23 -13.83 11.11
C PHE A 151 3.74 -13.50 9.69
N ALA A 152 3.85 -12.24 9.27
CA ALA A 152 3.36 -11.80 7.97
C ALA A 152 4.17 -12.40 6.82
N VAL A 153 5.50 -12.47 6.92
CA VAL A 153 6.35 -13.10 5.90
C VAL A 153 6.07 -14.62 5.82
N GLY A 154 5.78 -15.27 6.94
CA GLY A 154 5.51 -16.72 6.98
C GLY A 154 4.11 -17.11 6.48
N ASN A 155 3.12 -16.24 6.65
CA ASN A 155 1.70 -16.57 6.41
C ASN A 155 1.03 -15.69 5.34
N GLY A 156 1.66 -14.58 4.97
CA GLY A 156 1.07 -13.59 4.09
C GLY A 156 1.20 -13.94 2.61
N LYS A 157 0.35 -13.31 1.81
CA LYS A 157 0.36 -13.41 0.35
C LYS A 157 0.31 -12.03 -0.25
N PHE A 158 1.18 -11.75 -1.21
CA PHE A 158 1.00 -10.55 -2.01
C PHE A 158 -0.32 -10.67 -2.77
N TYR A 159 -1.16 -9.64 -2.64
CA TYR A 159 -2.24 -9.45 -3.60
C TYR A 159 -1.61 -9.14 -4.96
N GLU A 160 -2.34 -9.34 -6.04
CA GLU A 160 -1.87 -9.11 -7.42
C GLU A 160 -1.16 -7.74 -7.60
N TRP A 161 -0.54 -7.51 -8.74
CA TRP A 161 0.20 -6.28 -9.10
C TRP A 161 -0.59 -4.95 -8.98
N LYS A 162 -1.87 -5.01 -8.62
CA LYS A 162 -2.76 -3.87 -8.36
C LYS A 162 -2.97 -3.55 -6.88
N GLY A 163 -2.50 -4.37 -5.93
CA GLY A 163 -2.72 -4.17 -4.50
C GLY A 163 -1.89 -3.03 -3.93
N ILE A 164 -2.28 -1.79 -4.23
CA ILE A 164 -1.58 -0.57 -3.86
C ILE A 164 -2.47 0.26 -2.96
N ASP A 165 -2.16 0.27 -1.67
CA ASP A 165 -3.05 0.81 -0.63
C ASP A 165 -2.41 1.95 0.17
N TYR A 166 -1.23 2.41 -0.25
CA TYR A 166 -0.58 3.57 0.33
C TYR A 166 0.22 4.36 -0.70
N PHE A 167 0.27 5.67 -0.50
CA PHE A 167 0.96 6.61 -1.36
C PHE A 167 1.60 7.68 -0.50
N LEU A 168 2.91 7.59 -0.29
CA LEU A 168 3.72 8.62 0.36
C LEU A 168 4.27 9.56 -0.70
N PHE A 169 4.07 10.86 -0.54
CA PHE A 169 4.49 11.83 -1.53
C PHE A 169 4.91 13.17 -0.92
N THR A 170 5.75 13.87 -1.66
CA THR A 170 6.06 15.28 -1.41
C THR A 170 4.87 16.16 -1.76
N ARG A 171 4.71 17.32 -1.11
CA ARG A 171 3.58 18.26 -1.26
C ARG A 171 3.48 18.98 -2.62
N ASP A 172 3.82 18.29 -3.70
CA ASP A 172 3.70 18.77 -5.06
C ASP A 172 2.23 19.02 -5.42
N GLU A 173 1.96 20.14 -6.08
CA GLU A 173 0.60 20.48 -6.51
C GLU A 173 -0.03 19.37 -7.36
N ALA A 174 0.73 18.72 -8.24
CA ALA A 174 0.21 17.65 -9.09
C ALA A 174 -0.22 16.41 -8.29
N LEU A 175 0.37 16.16 -7.12
CA LEU A 175 0.02 15.03 -6.26
C LEU A 175 -1.08 15.39 -5.26
N CYS A 176 -1.12 16.65 -4.83
CA CYS A 176 -2.13 17.11 -3.89
C CYS A 176 -3.49 17.45 -4.53
N LYS A 177 -3.51 17.92 -5.79
CA LYS A 177 -4.74 18.27 -6.50
C LYS A 177 -5.14 17.15 -7.44
N ILE A 178 -6.06 16.31 -6.96
CA ILE A 178 -6.57 15.18 -7.72
C ILE A 178 -8.03 15.41 -8.16
N PRO A 179 -8.50 14.75 -9.22
CA PRO A 179 -9.92 14.69 -9.57
C PRO A 179 -10.77 14.17 -8.39
N PRO A 180 -12.07 14.47 -8.38
CA PRO A 180 -12.98 14.09 -7.30
C PRO A 180 -13.33 12.59 -7.36
N PHE A 181 -12.35 11.71 -7.20
CA PHE A 181 -12.55 10.27 -7.14
C PHE A 181 -13.33 9.87 -5.89
N VAL A 182 -14.27 8.95 -6.03
CA VAL A 182 -14.99 8.34 -4.92
C VAL A 182 -14.06 7.36 -4.21
N VAL A 183 -13.96 7.45 -2.87
CA VAL A 183 -13.10 6.58 -2.06
C VAL A 183 -13.51 5.10 -2.19
N GLY A 184 -12.52 4.21 -2.20
CA GLY A 184 -12.75 2.76 -2.25
C GLY A 184 -13.33 2.25 -3.56
N ARG A 185 -13.20 3.01 -4.66
CA ARG A 185 -13.66 2.63 -6.00
C ARG A 185 -12.51 2.74 -7.02
N PRO A 186 -12.27 1.74 -7.88
CA PRO A 186 -11.21 1.81 -8.89
C PRO A 186 -11.52 2.89 -9.94
N PRO A 187 -10.54 3.35 -10.74
CA PRO A 187 -9.12 2.99 -10.73
C PRO A 187 -8.22 4.16 -10.27
N TRP A 188 -8.61 4.88 -9.21
CA TRP A 188 -7.93 6.12 -8.79
C TRP A 188 -6.46 5.88 -8.38
N ASP A 189 -6.15 4.71 -7.83
CA ASP A 189 -4.82 4.22 -7.47
C ASP A 189 -3.90 4.11 -8.69
N ASN A 190 -4.38 3.48 -9.76
CA ASN A 190 -3.68 3.37 -11.04
C ASN A 190 -3.51 4.75 -11.71
N TRP A 191 -4.57 5.58 -11.64
CA TRP A 191 -4.51 6.95 -12.12
C TRP A 191 -3.45 7.76 -11.38
N TYR A 192 -3.26 7.55 -10.08
CA TYR A 192 -2.32 8.31 -9.28
C TYR A 192 -0.86 8.08 -9.71
N ILE A 193 -0.53 6.83 -10.09
CA ILE A 193 0.78 6.49 -10.69
C ILE A 193 0.93 7.16 -12.05
N TYR A 194 -0.09 7.06 -12.90
CA TYR A 194 -0.10 7.76 -14.20
C TYR A 194 0.13 9.25 -14.05
N ASN A 195 -0.56 9.90 -13.11
CA ASN A 195 -0.48 11.32 -12.88
C ASN A 195 0.93 11.74 -12.44
N ALA A 196 1.55 11.02 -11.50
CA ALA A 196 2.94 11.26 -11.12
C ALA A 196 3.89 11.16 -12.32
N ARG A 197 3.72 10.11 -13.14
CA ARG A 197 4.53 9.87 -14.35
C ARG A 197 4.34 10.96 -15.41
N LEU A 198 3.10 11.41 -15.64
CA LEU A 198 2.76 12.50 -16.55
C LEU A 198 3.48 13.80 -16.15
N HIS A 199 3.53 14.07 -14.85
CA HIS A 199 4.19 15.24 -14.27
C HIS A 199 5.70 15.05 -14.01
N LYS A 200 6.30 13.98 -14.54
CA LYS A 200 7.73 13.65 -14.39
C LYS A 200 8.17 13.59 -12.92
N ILE A 201 7.27 13.16 -12.04
CA ILE A 201 7.55 12.88 -10.64
C ILE A 201 8.02 11.43 -10.56
N PRO A 202 9.23 11.17 -10.04
CA PRO A 202 9.74 9.81 -9.86
C PRO A 202 8.77 8.95 -9.04
N VAL A 203 8.35 7.82 -9.59
CA VAL A 203 7.60 6.81 -8.84
C VAL A 203 8.54 5.72 -8.35
N ILE A 204 8.45 5.40 -7.06
CA ILE A 204 9.30 4.42 -6.37
C ILE A 204 8.43 3.26 -5.89
N ASP A 205 8.72 2.06 -6.35
CA ASP A 205 8.22 0.82 -5.74
C ASP A 205 9.12 0.41 -4.58
N CYS A 206 8.54 0.42 -3.39
CA CYS A 206 9.16 0.06 -2.13
C CYS A 206 8.85 -1.37 -1.68
N THR A 207 8.19 -2.21 -2.49
CA THR A 207 7.83 -3.57 -2.08
C THR A 207 9.03 -4.42 -1.66
N GLY A 208 10.20 -4.18 -2.27
CA GLY A 208 11.45 -4.85 -1.90
C GLY A 208 11.98 -4.49 -0.50
N PHE A 209 11.48 -3.41 0.11
CA PHE A 209 12.04 -2.85 1.34
C PHE A 209 11.01 -2.53 2.43
N VAL A 210 9.78 -2.16 2.10
CA VAL A 210 8.71 -1.85 3.06
C VAL A 210 7.77 -3.03 3.18
N THR A 211 7.47 -3.45 4.40
CA THR A 211 6.49 -4.51 4.65
C THR A 211 5.16 -3.85 4.97
N ALA A 212 4.40 -3.49 3.93
CA ALA A 212 3.04 -2.96 4.06
C ALA A 212 2.07 -4.12 4.30
N ILE A 213 1.60 -4.29 5.52
CA ILE A 213 0.78 -5.44 5.91
C ILE A 213 -0.69 -5.04 5.78
N HIS A 214 -1.42 -5.71 4.91
CA HIS A 214 -2.87 -5.57 4.82
C HIS A 214 -3.56 -6.63 5.66
N GLN A 215 -4.50 -6.18 6.49
CA GLN A 215 -5.32 -7.06 7.30
C GLN A 215 -6.58 -7.43 6.53
N ASP A 216 -6.65 -8.68 6.07
CA ASP A 216 -7.81 -9.18 5.34
C ASP A 216 -9.06 -9.13 6.24
N HIS A 217 -10.02 -8.28 5.86
CA HIS A 217 -11.34 -8.28 6.45
C HIS A 217 -12.20 -9.40 5.85
N ASP A 218 -12.89 -10.14 6.70
CA ASP A 218 -13.73 -11.24 6.28
C ASP A 218 -15.01 -10.73 5.61
N TYR A 219 -15.12 -10.81 4.28
CA TYR A 219 -16.37 -10.48 3.56
C TYR A 219 -17.46 -11.55 3.71
N ARG A 220 -17.27 -12.61 4.54
CA ARG A 220 -18.22 -13.73 4.68
C ARG A 220 -19.65 -13.36 5.08
N HIS A 221 -19.88 -12.16 5.61
CA HIS A 221 -21.21 -11.65 5.98
C HIS A 221 -21.82 -10.68 4.97
N VAL A 222 -21.07 -10.25 3.94
CA VAL A 222 -21.65 -9.53 2.80
C VAL A 222 -22.30 -10.58 1.91
N PRO A 223 -23.62 -10.54 1.66
CA PRO A 223 -24.26 -11.42 0.69
C PRO A 223 -23.45 -11.33 -0.60
N LYS A 224 -22.94 -12.45 -1.11
CA LYS A 224 -22.37 -12.48 -2.45
C LYS A 224 -23.42 -11.89 -3.36
N ARG A 225 -23.26 -10.66 -3.84
CA ARG A 225 -24.03 -10.21 -4.99
C ARG A 225 -23.68 -11.20 -6.08
N GLU A 226 -24.70 -11.86 -6.63
CA GLU A 226 -24.52 -12.90 -7.64
C GLU A 226 -23.80 -12.35 -8.90
N GLU A 227 -23.73 -11.02 -9.05
CA GLU A 227 -22.92 -10.35 -10.06
C GLU A 227 -22.33 -9.05 -9.49
N GLY A 228 -20.99 -8.95 -9.45
CA GLY A 228 -20.25 -7.75 -9.06
C GLY A 228 -19.39 -7.91 -7.80
N THR A 229 -18.13 -7.53 -7.90
CA THR A 229 -17.28 -7.37 -6.71
C THR A 229 -17.73 -6.13 -5.92
N ASN A 230 -17.51 -6.07 -4.60
CA ASN A 230 -18.02 -5.00 -3.70
C ASN A 230 -17.56 -3.56 -4.05
N TRP A 231 -16.70 -3.42 -5.06
CA TRP A 231 -16.11 -2.17 -5.55
C TRP A 231 -16.61 -1.78 -6.95
N GLU A 232 -17.54 -2.54 -7.54
CA GLU A 232 -18.18 -2.24 -8.82
C GLU A 232 -19.54 -1.55 -8.63
N GLY A 233 -19.99 -0.81 -9.65
CA GLY A 233 -21.27 -0.09 -9.65
C GLY A 233 -21.14 1.39 -10.07
N PRO A 234 -22.20 2.20 -9.90
CA PRO A 234 -22.25 3.57 -10.41
C PRO A 234 -21.08 4.47 -9.97
N GLU A 235 -20.61 4.32 -8.73
CA GLU A 235 -19.47 5.10 -8.21
C GLU A 235 -18.14 4.69 -8.84
N ALA A 236 -17.98 3.41 -9.20
CA ALA A 236 -16.81 2.94 -9.95
C ALA A 236 -16.86 3.40 -11.40
N ASP A 237 -18.05 3.42 -12.01
CA ASP A 237 -18.25 3.95 -13.36
C ASP A 237 -18.01 5.45 -13.43
N TYR A 238 -18.42 6.18 -12.39
CA TYR A 238 -18.08 7.59 -12.21
C TYR A 238 -16.55 7.79 -12.16
N ASN A 239 -15.83 7.02 -11.33
CA ASN A 239 -14.36 7.09 -11.29
C ASN A 239 -13.71 6.75 -12.65
N ARG A 240 -14.22 5.76 -13.37
CA ARG A 240 -13.77 5.44 -14.74
C ARG A 240 -14.04 6.59 -15.70
N GLY A 241 -15.16 7.29 -15.54
CA GLY A 241 -15.51 8.49 -16.29
C GLY A 241 -14.47 9.60 -16.13
N LEU A 242 -13.97 9.82 -14.92
CA LEU A 242 -12.87 10.76 -14.64
C LEU A 242 -11.55 10.35 -15.30
N CYS A 243 -11.38 9.05 -15.57
CA CYS A 243 -10.19 8.46 -16.21
C CYS A 243 -10.31 8.26 -17.73
N LYS A 244 -11.24 8.93 -18.42
CA LYS A 244 -11.29 8.90 -19.90
C LYS A 244 -10.07 9.57 -20.52
N GLY A 245 -9.32 8.83 -21.35
CA GLY A 245 -8.10 9.31 -22.01
C GLY A 245 -6.80 9.03 -21.24
N TYR A 246 -6.88 8.38 -20.08
CA TYR A 246 -5.72 8.05 -19.25
C TYR A 246 -5.19 6.65 -19.58
N ILE A 247 -3.87 6.46 -19.42
CA ILE A 247 -3.24 5.15 -19.54
C ILE A 247 -3.20 4.54 -18.14
N ALA A 248 -3.86 3.40 -17.95
CA ALA A 248 -3.82 2.68 -16.69
C ALA A 248 -2.39 2.18 -16.43
N LEU A 249 -1.69 2.84 -15.50
CA LEU A 249 -0.37 2.42 -15.01
C LEU A 249 -0.51 1.66 -13.69
N SER A 250 0.51 0.88 -13.37
CA SER A 250 0.56 0.03 -12.20
C SER A 250 1.91 0.10 -11.49
N ILE A 251 2.10 -0.72 -10.46
CA ILE A 251 3.40 -0.87 -9.81
C ILE A 251 4.49 -1.35 -10.78
N GLU A 252 4.12 -1.96 -11.92
CA GLU A 252 5.08 -2.39 -12.93
C GLU A 252 5.63 -1.22 -13.76
N ASP A 253 5.01 -0.04 -13.68
CA ASP A 253 5.32 1.16 -14.48
C ASP A 253 6.08 2.23 -13.68
N VAL A 254 6.77 1.84 -12.60
CA VAL A 254 7.56 2.74 -11.75
C VAL A 254 8.92 3.10 -12.34
N ASP A 255 9.51 4.21 -11.89
CA ASP A 255 10.83 4.68 -12.35
C ASP A 255 11.98 4.09 -11.52
N TYR A 256 11.72 3.77 -10.25
CA TYR A 256 12.72 3.29 -9.31
C TYR A 256 12.19 2.14 -8.46
N LEU A 257 13.12 1.26 -8.07
CA LEU A 257 12.88 0.21 -7.09
C LEU A 257 13.76 0.47 -5.86
N LEU A 258 13.19 0.42 -4.67
CA LEU A 258 13.96 0.37 -3.43
C LEU A 258 14.21 -1.10 -3.07
N SER A 259 15.44 -1.57 -3.30
CA SER A 259 15.80 -2.97 -3.00
C SER A 259 15.94 -3.19 -1.49
N GLY A 260 15.86 -4.44 -1.02
CA GLY A 260 15.96 -4.79 0.41
C GLY A 260 17.25 -4.38 1.11
N THR A 261 18.31 -4.04 0.36
CA THR A 261 19.54 -3.44 0.88
C THR A 261 19.45 -1.92 1.13
N GLY A 262 18.34 -1.28 0.79
CA GLY A 262 18.16 0.18 0.88
C GLY A 262 18.74 0.96 -0.30
N ALA A 263 19.14 0.29 -1.38
CA ALA A 263 19.60 0.94 -2.61
C ALA A 263 18.44 1.30 -3.52
N LEU A 264 18.37 2.58 -3.92
CA LEU A 264 17.42 3.05 -4.92
C LEU A 264 17.97 2.77 -6.32
N LYS A 265 17.31 1.90 -7.07
CA LYS A 265 17.74 1.47 -8.41
C LYS A 265 16.79 2.05 -9.45
N LYS A 266 17.32 2.83 -10.38
CA LYS A 266 16.54 3.27 -11.55
C LYS A 266 16.18 2.03 -12.38
N VAL A 267 14.90 1.90 -12.70
CA VAL A 267 14.43 0.92 -13.68
C VAL A 267 15.00 1.37 -15.03
N MET A 268 15.97 0.62 -15.55
CA MET A 268 16.57 0.97 -16.84
C MET A 268 15.52 0.81 -17.93
N ASP A 269 15.15 1.91 -18.57
CA ASP A 269 14.31 1.91 -19.76
C ASP A 269 15.11 1.36 -20.95
N ARG A 270 15.18 0.04 -21.02
CA ARG A 270 15.64 -0.73 -22.16
C ARG A 270 14.75 -1.96 -22.14
N LYS A 271 13.90 -2.14 -23.15
CA LYS A 271 13.25 -3.43 -23.46
C LYS A 271 11.97 -3.78 -22.67
N ARG A 272 10.84 -3.46 -23.30
CA ARG A 272 9.83 -4.48 -23.69
C ARG A 272 10.39 -5.62 -24.57
N GLN A 273 11.65 -5.59 -25.01
CA GLN A 273 12.34 -6.64 -25.79
C GLN A 273 12.68 -7.82 -24.84
N SER A 274 11.76 -8.70 -24.46
CA SER A 274 11.29 -9.78 -25.36
C SER A 274 9.96 -10.44 -24.94
N ALA A 275 9.08 -9.78 -24.16
CA ALA A 275 7.90 -10.46 -23.58
C ALA A 275 6.53 -10.00 -24.10
N CYS A 276 6.45 -8.98 -24.96
CA CYS A 276 5.18 -8.49 -25.53
C CYS A 276 4.89 -8.94 -26.97
N PHE A 277 5.75 -9.75 -27.60
CA PHE A 277 5.53 -10.21 -29.00
C PHE A 277 5.75 -11.71 -29.21
N LEU A 278 5.12 -12.55 -28.36
CA LEU A 278 4.68 -13.87 -28.82
C LEU A 278 3.33 -14.19 -28.17
N LYS A 279 2.27 -13.87 -28.92
CA LYS A 279 0.91 -14.40 -28.77
C LYS A 279 0.98 -15.93 -28.70
N ILE A 280 0.49 -16.52 -27.62
CA ILE A 280 -0.37 -17.72 -27.61
C ILE A 280 -1.25 -17.52 -26.35
N GLY A 281 -2.53 -17.17 -26.45
CA GLY A 281 -3.57 -18.06 -26.94
C GLY A 281 -3.99 -19.01 -25.81
N LEU A 282 -5.25 -18.92 -25.39
CA LEU A 282 -6.00 -19.85 -24.55
C LEU A 282 -6.13 -19.56 -23.03
N SER A 283 -7.32 -19.97 -22.60
CA SER A 283 -8.09 -19.71 -21.39
C SER A 283 -7.39 -19.98 -20.05
N PHE A 284 -7.89 -19.29 -19.01
CA PHE A 284 -7.68 -19.51 -17.58
C PHE A 284 -7.08 -20.88 -17.19
N ARG A 285 -5.83 -20.88 -16.67
CA ARG A 285 -5.14 -21.86 -15.77
C ARG A 285 -3.61 -21.70 -15.88
N ARG A 286 -2.85 -22.13 -14.85
CA ARG A 286 -1.36 -22.13 -14.71
C ARG A 286 -0.63 -20.77 -14.73
N THR A 287 -1.14 -19.77 -15.43
CA THR A 287 -0.50 -18.46 -15.63
C THR A 287 -0.43 -17.59 -14.37
N GLU A 288 -1.43 -17.66 -13.49
CA GLU A 288 -1.40 -16.94 -12.20
C GLU A 288 -0.32 -17.49 -11.26
N LYS A 289 -0.12 -18.81 -11.24
CA LYS A 289 0.97 -19.45 -10.46
C LYS A 289 2.35 -19.05 -11.00
N LEU A 290 2.50 -18.90 -12.32
CA LEU A 290 3.76 -18.47 -12.95
C LEU A 290 4.03 -16.96 -12.76
N LYS A 291 2.98 -16.13 -12.73
CA LYS A 291 3.11 -14.70 -12.41
C LYS A 291 3.49 -14.49 -10.93
N ALA A 292 2.86 -15.22 -10.01
CA ALA A 292 3.24 -15.23 -8.60
C ALA A 292 4.68 -15.77 -8.39
N LEU A 293 5.09 -16.80 -9.14
CA LEU A 293 6.47 -17.28 -9.12
C LEU A 293 7.45 -16.24 -9.67
N SER A 294 7.11 -15.58 -10.78
CA SER A 294 7.92 -14.50 -11.36
C SER A 294 8.08 -13.35 -10.37
N TYR A 295 7.00 -12.99 -9.66
CA TYR A 295 7.02 -11.98 -8.62
C TYR A 295 7.86 -12.43 -7.41
N TYR A 296 7.78 -13.69 -7.01
CA TYR A 296 8.60 -14.25 -5.95
C TYR A 296 10.07 -14.35 -6.33
N PHE A 297 10.42 -14.78 -7.56
CA PHE A 297 11.79 -14.78 -8.06
C PHE A 297 12.34 -13.36 -8.23
N LYS A 298 11.51 -12.40 -8.66
CA LYS A 298 11.84 -10.98 -8.58
C LYS A 298 12.09 -10.59 -7.12
N SER A 299 11.23 -10.97 -6.17
CA SER A 299 11.42 -10.69 -4.74
C SER A 299 12.66 -11.36 -4.14
N LEU A 300 13.10 -12.52 -4.64
CA LEU A 300 14.36 -13.18 -4.25
C LEU A 300 15.60 -12.40 -4.70
N PHE A 301 15.51 -11.67 -5.82
CA PHE A 301 16.53 -10.66 -6.19
C PHE A 301 16.53 -9.44 -5.25
N TYR A 302 15.45 -9.21 -4.49
CA TYR A 302 15.27 -8.03 -3.63
C TYR A 302 15.43 -8.31 -2.12
N ARG A 303 15.13 -9.51 -1.61
CA ARG A 303 15.29 -9.94 -0.21
C ARG A 303 15.59 -11.45 -0.12
N PRO A 304 16.85 -11.89 -0.01
CA PRO A 304 17.15 -13.29 0.27
C PRO A 304 16.81 -13.61 1.74
N ASN A 305 15.78 -14.42 1.99
CA ASN A 305 15.49 -14.97 3.32
C ASN A 305 15.41 -16.51 3.27
N LEU A 306 16.26 -17.17 4.07
CA LEU A 306 16.37 -18.62 4.21
C LEU A 306 15.05 -19.30 4.64
N SER A 307 14.17 -18.61 5.38
CA SER A 307 12.88 -19.16 5.78
C SER A 307 11.90 -19.31 4.62
N ALA A 308 11.90 -18.35 3.69
CA ALA A 308 11.05 -18.38 2.49
C ALA A 308 11.53 -19.44 1.49
N ILE A 309 12.84 -19.64 1.37
CA ILE A 309 13.44 -20.73 0.58
C ILE A 309 13.02 -22.10 1.13
N LYS A 310 13.02 -22.28 2.46
CA LYS A 310 12.56 -23.52 3.11
C LYS A 310 11.06 -23.80 2.91
N ALA A 311 10.21 -22.77 2.88
CA ALA A 311 8.77 -22.92 2.65
C ALA A 311 8.46 -23.42 1.22
N ILE A 312 9.27 -23.02 0.24
CA ILE A 312 9.15 -23.48 -1.15
C ILE A 312 9.73 -24.87 -1.36
N LEU A 313 10.85 -25.20 -0.72
CA LEU A 313 11.35 -26.58 -0.72
C LEU A 313 10.30 -27.56 -0.19
N LYS A 314 9.47 -27.16 0.78
CA LYS A 314 8.31 -27.95 1.24
C LYS A 314 7.19 -28.12 0.20
N LEU A 315 7.02 -27.17 -0.73
CA LEU A 315 6.01 -27.24 -1.80
C LEU A 315 6.44 -28.15 -2.97
N PHE A 316 7.75 -28.30 -3.20
CA PHE A 316 8.30 -29.08 -4.33
C PHE A 316 8.94 -30.42 -3.92
N LEU A 317 9.29 -30.59 -2.63
CA LEU A 317 9.80 -31.84 -2.07
C LEU A 317 8.94 -32.25 -0.85
N PRO A 318 7.71 -32.75 -1.06
CA PRO A 318 6.89 -33.27 0.03
C PRO A 318 7.56 -34.55 0.58
N GLY A 319 8.45 -34.38 1.57
CA GLY A 319 9.17 -35.49 2.19
C GLY A 319 10.54 -35.16 2.80
N TYR A 320 11.15 -34.02 2.47
CA TYR A 320 12.54 -33.74 2.89
C TYR A 320 12.70 -33.36 4.38
N TYR A 321 11.59 -33.12 5.09
CA TYR A 321 11.60 -32.87 6.53
C TYR A 321 10.57 -33.76 7.21
N LYS A 322 10.86 -35.06 7.30
CA LYS A 322 10.25 -35.91 8.33
C LYS A 322 10.77 -35.45 9.70
N LYS A 323 9.82 -35.21 10.58
CA LYS A 323 9.90 -34.72 11.97
C LYS A 323 11.18 -35.15 12.73
N ARG A 324 11.84 -34.18 13.38
CA ARG A 324 12.18 -34.34 14.80
C ARG A 324 11.18 -33.48 15.58
N ASN A 325 10.40 -34.16 16.42
CA ASN A 325 9.33 -33.57 17.22
C ASN A 325 9.88 -32.44 18.10
N TRP A 326 9.23 -31.28 18.06
CA TRP A 326 8.79 -30.44 19.18
C TRP A 326 7.60 -29.62 18.70
#